data_AF-A0A812S2L6-F1
#
_entry.id   AF-A0A812S2L6-F1
#
_cell.length_a   1.000
_cell.length_b   1.000
_cell.length_c   1.000
_cell.angle_alpha   90.00
_cell.angle_beta   90.00
_cell.angle_gamma   90.00
#
_symmetry.space_group_name_H-M   'P 1'
#
loop_
_entity.id
_entity.type
_entity.pdbx_description
1 polymer ?
#
loop_
_entity_poly.entity_id
_entity_poly.type
_entity_poly.pdbx_seq_one_letter_code
_entity_poly.pdbx_strand_id
1 'polypeptide(L)'
;MGTEMGVAAWRQPERMVEELYTFGSPGASKSILLDMSREGGCIAGLRVYTRSERPGWKVNTPVYDPVTWITEQFGFRHAQMAFFELSEQNLLESDMGPCRASASDPHHDDFWWIAGHSSYEAILKHHLLAQAPAGEKPLPASYDGTDTLTLLQKAYLMVHFTFVIYAPEMQTMHMDARLWGWNLVGYAESLPYANKGSLVQFHDHAALYQHPKSLECALVFEGSDRQDLSDWVYDADIKTSQFCGFEDVHSGFRDKLLAMLRSDDYGQAIRAKLPFCSRVAATGHSMGGAQAELFTACANRRIPKPWQTDALSDHKLVAFHLTGPELLRPFLTEQVPGVVLRNVNNRCLGVEGPMQTASGSALAAERCHAPGPRAAQRWRLGEAGSIVNEATSKCLTVDVDDTSKPVALRLCRHLADGAPHSNQTLGCAGGQEDLGFVAYHSLRFFEILRLSQSVGVVCG
;
A
#
# COMPACT_ATOMS: atom_id res chain seq x y z
N MET A 1 -60.26 -13.58 -3.61
CA MET A 1 -59.55 -12.57 -2.79
C MET A 1 -58.12 -13.05 -2.64
N GLY A 2 -57.25 -12.70 -3.59
CA GLY A 2 -55.82 -12.95 -3.48
C GLY A 2 -55.18 -11.78 -2.74
N THR A 3 -54.69 -12.01 -1.53
CA THR A 3 -53.88 -11.04 -0.81
C THR A 3 -52.58 -10.84 -1.58
N GLU A 4 -52.43 -9.68 -2.22
CA GLU A 4 -51.13 -9.15 -2.61
C GLU A 4 -50.23 -9.22 -1.38
N MET A 5 -49.29 -10.16 -1.37
CA MET A 5 -48.17 -10.09 -0.45
C MET A 5 -47.40 -8.84 -0.85
N GLY A 6 -47.67 -7.75 -0.14
CA GLY A 6 -46.97 -6.49 -0.31
C GLY A 6 -45.49 -6.77 -0.36
N VAL A 7 -44.87 -6.42 -1.50
CA VAL A 7 -43.43 -6.48 -1.69
C VAL A 7 -42.85 -5.59 -0.59
N ALA A 8 -42.42 -6.22 0.51
CA ALA A 8 -41.80 -5.53 1.61
C ALA A 8 -40.66 -4.72 1.01
N ALA A 9 -40.73 -3.39 1.13
CA ALA A 9 -39.75 -2.48 0.57
C ALA A 9 -38.37 -2.88 1.10
N TRP A 10 -37.61 -3.61 0.28
CA TRP A 10 -36.25 -3.97 0.60
C TRP A 10 -35.48 -2.65 0.66
N ARG A 11 -35.03 -2.25 1.85
CA ARG A 11 -34.02 -1.20 1.95
C ARG A 11 -32.87 -1.62 1.04
N GLN A 12 -32.51 -0.75 0.09
CA GLN A 12 -31.30 -0.94 -0.68
C GLN A 12 -30.16 -1.13 0.33
N PRO A 13 -29.37 -2.21 0.22
CA PRO A 13 -28.25 -2.42 1.13
C PRO A 13 -27.34 -1.19 1.05
N GLU A 14 -26.92 -0.69 2.21
CA GLU A 14 -25.87 0.31 2.28
C GLU A 14 -24.62 -0.30 1.66
N ARG A 15 -24.07 0.37 0.64
CA ARG A 15 -22.81 -0.07 0.01
C ARG A 15 -21.67 0.26 0.97
N MET A 16 -20.87 -0.73 1.30
CA MET A 16 -19.76 -0.58 2.25
C MET A 16 -18.44 -0.31 1.53
N VAL A 17 -18.20 -1.00 0.41
CA VAL A 17 -17.02 -0.81 -0.44
C VAL A 17 -17.45 -0.21 -1.77
N GLU A 18 -16.96 0.98 -2.07
CA GLU A 18 -17.40 1.76 -3.25
C GLU A 18 -16.66 1.34 -4.52
N GLU A 19 -15.38 0.98 -4.40
CA GLU A 19 -14.51 0.67 -5.54
C GLU A 19 -13.58 -0.51 -5.24
N LEU A 20 -13.20 -1.25 -6.28
CA LEU A 20 -12.27 -2.38 -6.24
C LEU A 20 -11.18 -2.18 -7.31
N TYR A 21 -9.93 -2.36 -6.92
CA TYR A 21 -8.80 -2.35 -7.85
C TYR A 21 -7.98 -3.62 -7.67
N THR A 22 -7.73 -4.36 -8.74
CA THR A 22 -6.94 -5.60 -8.67
C THR A 22 -5.84 -5.59 -9.71
N PHE A 23 -4.66 -6.07 -9.33
CA PHE A 23 -3.47 -6.07 -10.18
C PHE A 23 -2.89 -7.48 -10.25
N GLY A 24 -2.91 -8.10 -11.42
CA GLY A 24 -2.38 -9.46 -11.54
C GLY A 24 -3.13 -10.50 -10.71
N SER A 25 -4.38 -10.24 -10.34
CA SER A 25 -5.14 -11.13 -9.46
C SER A 25 -5.58 -12.41 -10.18
N PRO A 26 -5.54 -13.59 -9.52
CA PRO A 26 -6.26 -14.78 -9.96
C PRO A 26 -7.77 -14.65 -9.68
N GLY A 27 -8.58 -15.43 -10.39
CA GLY A 27 -10.02 -15.51 -10.16
C GLY A 27 -10.31 -16.22 -8.85
N ALA A 28 -11.24 -15.68 -8.05
CA ALA A 28 -11.42 -16.09 -6.64
C ALA A 28 -12.60 -17.05 -6.39
N SER A 29 -13.56 -17.15 -7.32
CA SER A 29 -14.75 -18.01 -7.18
C SER A 29 -15.17 -18.57 -8.53
N LYS A 30 -15.74 -19.79 -8.55
CA LYS A 30 -16.35 -20.32 -9.79
C LYS A 30 -17.63 -19.59 -10.18
N SER A 31 -18.28 -18.96 -9.20
CA SER A 31 -19.37 -18.02 -9.44
C SER A 31 -18.82 -16.62 -9.64
N ILE A 32 -19.43 -15.86 -10.54
CA ILE A 32 -19.07 -14.45 -10.73
C ILE A 32 -19.40 -13.67 -9.46
N LEU A 33 -18.42 -12.96 -8.91
CA LEU A 33 -18.61 -12.08 -7.76
C LEU A 33 -19.25 -10.76 -8.22
N LEU A 34 -20.31 -10.32 -7.54
CA LEU A 34 -21.14 -9.19 -7.94
C LEU A 34 -21.32 -8.19 -6.79
N ASP A 35 -21.47 -6.90 -7.14
CA ASP A 35 -21.99 -5.88 -6.24
C ASP A 35 -23.51 -5.94 -6.19
N MET A 36 -24.05 -6.69 -5.22
CA MET A 36 -25.49 -6.84 -5.03
C MET A 36 -26.18 -5.56 -4.55
N SER A 37 -25.42 -4.50 -4.22
CA SER A 37 -25.99 -3.17 -3.94
C SER A 37 -26.38 -2.41 -5.22
N ARG A 38 -25.88 -2.83 -6.39
CA ARG A 38 -26.10 -2.16 -7.69
C ARG A 38 -27.00 -2.94 -8.62
N GLU A 39 -27.72 -2.21 -9.45
CA GLU A 39 -28.35 -2.78 -10.64
C GLU A 39 -27.26 -3.29 -11.60
N GLY A 40 -27.42 -4.50 -12.11
CA GLY A 40 -26.46 -5.15 -12.99
C GLY A 40 -25.24 -5.79 -12.31
N GLY A 41 -25.09 -5.66 -10.99
CA GLY A 41 -24.06 -6.38 -10.22
C GLY A 41 -22.61 -5.92 -10.45
N CYS A 42 -22.41 -4.85 -11.20
CA CYS A 42 -21.07 -4.37 -11.56
C CYS A 42 -20.37 -3.72 -10.36
N ILE A 43 -19.18 -4.21 -10.01
CA ILE A 43 -18.32 -3.57 -9.01
C ILE A 43 -17.58 -2.40 -9.68
N ALA A 44 -17.63 -1.21 -9.09
CA ALA A 44 -16.90 -0.05 -9.58
C ALA A 44 -15.39 -0.21 -9.34
N GLY A 45 -14.57 0.43 -10.18
CA GLY A 45 -13.12 0.36 -10.12
C GLY A 45 -12.53 -0.31 -11.37
N LEU A 46 -11.34 -0.89 -11.26
CA LEU A 46 -10.60 -1.40 -12.42
C LEU A 46 -9.77 -2.64 -12.10
N ARG A 47 -9.99 -3.72 -12.85
CA ARG A 47 -9.11 -4.88 -12.89
C ARG A 47 -8.00 -4.63 -13.89
N VAL A 48 -6.77 -4.96 -13.54
CA VAL A 48 -5.60 -4.70 -14.37
C VAL A 48 -4.75 -5.95 -14.48
N TYR A 49 -4.46 -6.37 -15.71
CA TYR A 49 -3.57 -7.49 -16.02
C TYR A 49 -2.60 -7.10 -17.14
N THR A 50 -1.39 -7.66 -17.14
CA THR A 50 -0.36 -7.33 -18.13
C THR A 50 -0.36 -8.30 -19.30
N ARG A 51 0.01 -7.77 -20.46
CA ARG A 51 0.27 -8.47 -21.72
C ARG A 51 1.60 -7.98 -22.29
N SER A 52 2.39 -8.90 -22.84
CA SER A 52 3.63 -8.61 -23.59
C SER A 52 3.69 -9.48 -24.84
N GLU A 53 4.70 -9.32 -25.68
CA GLU A 53 4.98 -10.27 -26.77
C GLU A 53 6.04 -11.27 -26.32
N ARG A 54 5.89 -12.53 -26.74
CA ARG A 54 6.81 -13.61 -26.38
C ARG A 54 8.25 -13.31 -26.82
N PRO A 55 9.22 -13.20 -25.89
CA PRO A 55 10.61 -12.94 -26.24
C PRO A 55 11.19 -14.02 -27.16
N GLY A 56 11.87 -13.60 -28.23
CA GLY A 56 12.62 -14.49 -29.13
C GLY A 56 11.79 -15.24 -30.17
N TRP A 57 10.48 -14.96 -30.30
CA TRP A 57 9.62 -15.53 -31.35
C TRP A 57 9.42 -14.53 -32.49
N LYS A 58 9.42 -15.02 -33.74
CA LYS A 58 9.24 -14.19 -34.95
C LYS A 58 7.79 -13.74 -35.19
N VAL A 59 6.86 -14.29 -34.42
CA VAL A 59 5.43 -13.98 -34.49
C VAL A 59 5.08 -13.30 -33.19
N ASN A 60 4.37 -12.17 -33.27
CA ASN A 60 3.88 -11.39 -32.12
C ASN A 60 2.78 -12.20 -31.40
N THR A 61 3.19 -13.27 -30.73
CA THR A 61 2.30 -14.07 -29.89
C THR A 61 2.20 -13.38 -28.55
N PRO A 62 1.00 -12.89 -28.17
CA PRO A 62 0.83 -12.25 -26.87
C PRO A 62 1.05 -13.28 -25.75
N VAL A 63 1.63 -12.83 -24.67
CA VAL A 63 1.79 -13.56 -23.41
C VAL A 63 1.25 -12.69 -22.29
N TYR A 64 0.62 -13.33 -21.32
CA TYR A 64 -0.11 -12.68 -20.24
C TYR A 64 0.52 -13.06 -18.90
N ASP A 65 0.22 -12.26 -17.88
CA ASP A 65 0.56 -12.62 -16.51
C ASP A 65 -0.10 -13.97 -16.13
N PRO A 66 0.68 -15.03 -15.84
CA PRO A 66 0.14 -16.35 -15.60
C PRO A 66 -0.78 -16.42 -14.38
N VAL A 67 -0.56 -15.58 -13.36
CA VAL A 67 -1.40 -15.57 -12.15
C VAL A 67 -2.83 -15.17 -12.50
N THR A 68 -3.03 -14.40 -13.57
CA THR A 68 -4.34 -13.86 -13.91
C THR A 68 -5.28 -14.86 -14.56
N TRP A 69 -4.76 -15.87 -15.25
CA TRP A 69 -5.55 -16.91 -15.93
C TRP A 69 -5.39 -18.31 -15.31
N ILE A 70 -4.41 -18.54 -14.42
CA ILE A 70 -4.15 -19.91 -13.92
C ILE A 70 -5.36 -20.54 -13.23
N THR A 71 -6.08 -19.80 -12.40
CA THR A 71 -7.27 -20.33 -11.72
C THR A 71 -8.46 -20.46 -12.66
N GLU A 72 -8.47 -19.74 -13.78
CA GLU A 72 -9.52 -19.84 -14.80
C GLU A 72 -9.55 -21.21 -15.47
N GLN A 73 -8.39 -21.85 -15.61
CA GLN A 73 -8.29 -23.24 -16.12
C GLN A 73 -9.07 -24.23 -15.25
N PHE A 74 -9.32 -23.88 -13.98
CA PHE A 74 -10.10 -24.67 -13.03
C PHE A 74 -11.53 -24.14 -12.82
N GLY A 75 -11.95 -23.22 -13.68
CA GLY A 75 -13.29 -22.63 -13.70
C GLY A 75 -13.50 -21.49 -12.72
N PHE A 76 -12.45 -20.99 -12.04
CA PHE A 76 -12.57 -19.77 -11.24
C PHE A 76 -12.65 -18.55 -12.16
N ARG A 77 -13.41 -17.54 -11.73
CA ARG A 77 -13.72 -16.34 -12.47
C ARG A 77 -13.37 -15.12 -11.64
N HIS A 78 -13.10 -14.01 -12.32
CA HIS A 78 -12.91 -12.72 -11.69
C HIS A 78 -14.26 -12.09 -11.33
N ALA A 79 -14.22 -11.10 -10.45
CA ALA A 79 -15.36 -10.25 -10.16
C ALA A 79 -15.89 -9.52 -11.42
N GLN A 80 -17.21 -9.27 -11.49
CA GLN A 80 -17.78 -8.49 -12.58
C GLN A 80 -17.44 -7.00 -12.42
N MET A 81 -16.39 -6.56 -13.10
CA MET A 81 -15.90 -5.18 -13.10
C MET A 81 -15.31 -4.78 -14.46
N ALA A 82 -15.04 -3.49 -14.66
CA ALA A 82 -14.27 -3.04 -15.83
C ALA A 82 -12.82 -3.55 -15.74
N PHE A 83 -12.16 -3.70 -16.88
CA PHE A 83 -10.77 -4.16 -16.95
C PHE A 83 -9.91 -3.27 -17.83
N PHE A 84 -8.60 -3.35 -17.62
CA PHE A 84 -7.57 -2.73 -18.44
C PHE A 84 -6.44 -3.72 -18.68
N GLU A 85 -6.29 -4.14 -19.92
CA GLU A 85 -5.19 -4.95 -20.42
C GLU A 85 -3.99 -4.05 -20.68
N LEU A 86 -2.93 -4.18 -19.87
CA LEU A 86 -1.71 -3.39 -19.99
C LEU A 86 -0.71 -4.04 -20.95
N SER A 87 -0.56 -3.47 -22.13
CA SER A 87 0.49 -3.82 -23.08
C SER A 87 1.83 -3.22 -22.63
N GLU A 88 2.80 -4.06 -22.26
CA GLU A 88 4.15 -3.65 -21.84
C GLU A 88 4.94 -3.03 -23.00
N GLN A 89 4.78 -3.56 -24.21
CA GLN A 89 5.63 -3.22 -25.35
C GLN A 89 5.07 -2.08 -26.19
N ASN A 90 3.75 -1.95 -26.26
CA ASN A 90 3.08 -0.91 -27.02
C ASN A 90 1.91 -0.34 -26.21
N LEU A 91 2.16 0.79 -25.54
CA LEU A 91 1.16 1.49 -24.72
C LEU A 91 -0.11 1.90 -25.51
N LEU A 92 -0.06 1.96 -26.84
CA LEU A 92 -1.22 2.28 -27.67
C LEU A 92 -2.13 1.07 -27.91
N GLU A 93 -1.66 -0.14 -27.61
CA GLU A 93 -2.43 -1.37 -27.73
C GLU A 93 -3.06 -1.85 -26.42
N SER A 94 -2.88 -1.09 -25.33
CA SER A 94 -3.60 -1.38 -24.10
C SER A 94 -5.09 -1.16 -24.30
N ASP A 95 -5.89 -2.13 -23.87
CA ASP A 95 -7.34 -2.15 -24.11
C ASP A 95 -8.11 -2.00 -22.81
N MET A 96 -9.16 -1.18 -22.84
CA MET A 96 -10.06 -1.00 -21.72
C MET A 96 -11.42 -1.56 -22.09
N GLY A 97 -11.86 -2.59 -21.37
CA GLY A 97 -13.16 -3.19 -21.61
C GLY A 97 -14.21 -2.83 -20.56
N PRO A 98 -15.49 -2.94 -20.94
CA PRO A 98 -16.60 -2.60 -20.07
C PRO A 98 -16.78 -3.65 -18.97
N CYS A 99 -17.58 -3.29 -17.97
CA CYS A 99 -17.98 -4.20 -16.91
C CYS A 99 -18.89 -5.33 -17.40
N ARG A 100 -18.30 -6.48 -17.74
CA ARG A 100 -19.00 -7.69 -18.19
C ARG A 100 -18.25 -8.92 -17.69
N ALA A 101 -19.01 -9.87 -17.14
CA ALA A 101 -18.43 -11.04 -16.48
C ALA A 101 -17.51 -11.90 -17.37
N SER A 102 -17.78 -11.97 -18.68
CA SER A 102 -16.94 -12.74 -19.61
C SER A 102 -15.77 -11.95 -20.18
N ALA A 103 -15.76 -10.62 -20.01
CA ALA A 103 -14.76 -9.76 -20.61
C ALA A 103 -13.61 -9.47 -19.64
N SER A 104 -13.86 -9.60 -18.34
CA SER A 104 -12.84 -9.44 -17.30
C SER A 104 -11.87 -10.61 -17.21
N ASP A 105 -12.09 -11.73 -17.90
CA ASP A 105 -11.20 -12.88 -17.86
C ASP A 105 -10.07 -12.73 -18.90
N PRO A 106 -8.80 -12.83 -18.49
CA PRO A 106 -7.67 -12.67 -19.39
C PRO A 106 -7.54 -13.87 -20.33
N HIS A 107 -6.92 -13.67 -21.49
CA HIS A 107 -6.56 -14.80 -22.35
C HIS A 107 -5.54 -15.70 -21.65
N HIS A 108 -5.74 -17.01 -21.72
CA HIS A 108 -4.73 -17.99 -21.28
C HIS A 108 -3.69 -18.22 -22.37
N ASP A 109 -2.46 -18.46 -21.96
CA ASP A 109 -1.37 -18.87 -22.84
C ASP A 109 -0.49 -19.94 -22.14
N ASP A 110 0.36 -20.62 -22.90
CA ASP A 110 1.23 -21.68 -22.37
C ASP A 110 2.60 -21.15 -21.89
N PHE A 111 2.72 -19.86 -21.59
CA PHE A 111 3.98 -19.17 -21.27
C PHE A 111 3.98 -18.51 -19.89
N TRP A 112 4.90 -18.96 -19.05
CA TRP A 112 5.07 -18.49 -17.67
C TRP A 112 5.83 -17.16 -17.60
N TRP A 113 5.21 -16.07 -18.01
CA TRP A 113 5.80 -14.73 -17.93
C TRP A 113 5.71 -14.11 -16.52
N ILE A 114 6.42 -14.71 -15.56
CA ILE A 114 6.41 -14.29 -14.14
C ILE A 114 6.88 -12.83 -13.97
N ALA A 115 7.76 -12.34 -14.85
CA ALA A 115 8.22 -10.95 -14.79
C ALA A 115 7.06 -9.95 -14.95
N GLY A 116 6.09 -10.27 -15.83
CA GLY A 116 4.91 -9.45 -16.08
C GLY A 116 4.05 -9.23 -14.85
N HIS A 117 4.00 -10.23 -13.97
CA HIS A 117 3.27 -10.16 -12.70
C HIS A 117 3.75 -9.05 -11.77
N SER A 118 5.03 -8.64 -11.84
CA SER A 118 5.55 -7.59 -10.94
C SER A 118 5.75 -6.23 -11.60
N SER A 119 5.26 -6.06 -12.83
CA SER A 119 5.56 -4.88 -13.66
C SER A 119 4.46 -3.82 -13.70
N TYR A 120 3.33 -4.07 -13.02
CA TYR A 120 2.11 -3.24 -13.06
C TYR A 120 2.35 -1.75 -12.79
N GLU A 121 3.04 -1.42 -11.69
CA GLU A 121 3.25 -0.02 -11.29
C GLU A 121 4.07 0.75 -12.33
N ALA A 122 5.15 0.14 -12.82
CA ALA A 122 6.02 0.76 -13.81
C ALA A 122 5.27 1.01 -15.14
N ILE A 123 4.52 0.01 -15.62
CA ILE A 123 3.78 0.12 -16.88
C ILE A 123 2.65 1.14 -16.76
N LEU A 124 1.88 1.15 -15.67
CA LEU A 124 0.82 2.15 -15.44
C LEU A 124 1.38 3.57 -15.38
N LYS A 125 2.53 3.77 -14.71
CA LYS A 125 3.22 5.05 -14.70
C LYS A 125 3.56 5.53 -16.12
N HIS A 126 4.08 4.64 -16.97
CA HIS A 126 4.38 4.97 -18.36
C HIS A 126 3.12 5.33 -19.16
N HIS A 127 2.00 4.63 -18.96
CA HIS A 127 0.72 4.98 -19.57
C HIS A 127 0.26 6.40 -19.20
N LEU A 128 0.32 6.75 -17.92
CA LEU A 128 -0.09 8.08 -17.46
C LEU A 128 0.82 9.18 -18.00
N LEU A 129 2.12 8.94 -18.06
CA LEU A 129 3.07 9.89 -18.63
C LEU A 129 2.88 10.06 -20.15
N ALA A 130 2.49 9.00 -20.87
CA ALA A 130 2.22 9.07 -22.30
C ALA A 130 0.90 9.80 -22.63
N GLN A 131 -0.06 9.81 -21.71
CA GLN A 131 -1.34 10.50 -21.87
C GLN A 131 -1.31 11.96 -21.38
N ALA A 132 -0.31 12.35 -20.58
CA ALA A 132 -0.17 13.72 -20.11
C ALA A 132 0.11 14.68 -21.29
N PRO A 133 -0.64 15.79 -21.43
CA PRO A 133 -0.31 16.86 -22.37
C PRO A 133 1.14 17.30 -22.14
N ALA A 134 1.92 17.45 -23.23
CA ALA A 134 3.31 17.86 -23.13
C ALA A 134 3.42 19.21 -22.39
N GLY A 135 3.84 19.19 -21.12
CA GLY A 135 4.08 20.39 -20.30
C GLY A 135 3.27 20.53 -19.02
N GLU A 136 2.28 19.66 -18.75
CA GLU A 136 1.52 19.70 -17.50
C GLU A 136 1.98 18.62 -16.52
N LYS A 137 2.27 19.03 -15.27
CA LYS A 137 2.44 18.07 -14.17
C LYS A 137 1.11 17.33 -13.98
N PRO A 138 1.10 16.01 -13.71
CA PRO A 138 -0.13 15.32 -13.35
C PRO A 138 -0.73 15.98 -12.10
N LEU A 139 -1.87 16.66 -12.26
CA LEU A 139 -2.60 17.34 -11.19
C LEU A 139 -3.58 16.38 -10.51
N PRO A 140 -3.83 16.52 -9.19
CA PRO A 140 -4.89 15.79 -8.52
C PRO A 140 -6.21 16.57 -8.45
N ALA A 141 -7.29 15.79 -8.46
CA ALA A 141 -8.63 16.01 -7.90
C ALA A 141 -9.69 16.79 -8.69
N SER A 142 -10.57 16.05 -9.36
CA SER A 142 -12.04 16.07 -9.11
C SER A 142 -12.73 14.98 -9.96
N TYR A 143 -13.62 14.18 -9.36
CA TYR A 143 -14.19 12.94 -9.91
C TYR A 143 -15.65 13.13 -10.38
N ASP A 144 -15.94 12.89 -11.67
CA ASP A 144 -17.33 12.75 -12.19
C ASP A 144 -17.69 11.36 -12.72
N GLY A 145 -16.76 10.40 -12.66
CA GLY A 145 -17.04 8.98 -12.93
C GLY A 145 -17.15 8.58 -14.40
N THR A 146 -16.80 9.45 -15.37
CA THR A 146 -16.77 9.07 -16.79
C THR A 146 -15.41 9.21 -17.48
N ASP A 147 -14.43 9.82 -16.82
CA ASP A 147 -13.11 10.03 -17.40
C ASP A 147 -12.17 8.84 -17.17
N THR A 148 -11.80 8.18 -18.27
CA THR A 148 -10.80 7.10 -18.32
C THR A 148 -9.47 7.51 -17.67
N LEU A 149 -9.03 8.76 -17.85
CA LEU A 149 -7.77 9.23 -17.28
C LEU A 149 -7.85 9.25 -15.74
N THR A 150 -8.95 9.75 -15.19
CA THR A 150 -9.21 9.73 -13.74
C THR A 150 -9.21 8.30 -13.17
N LEU A 151 -9.82 7.34 -13.88
CA LEU A 151 -9.81 5.93 -13.46
C LEU A 151 -8.39 5.33 -13.46
N LEU A 152 -7.60 5.62 -14.50
CA LEU A 152 -6.20 5.17 -14.59
C LEU A 152 -5.30 5.83 -13.54
N GLN A 153 -5.49 7.11 -13.24
CA GLN A 153 -4.78 7.81 -12.16
C GLN A 153 -5.07 7.16 -10.80
N LYS A 154 -6.34 6.82 -10.54
CA LYS A 154 -6.72 6.14 -9.31
C LYS A 154 -6.16 4.72 -9.26
N ALA A 155 -6.20 3.97 -10.37
CA ALA A 155 -5.56 2.66 -10.47
C ALA A 155 -4.04 2.74 -10.22
N TYR A 156 -3.36 3.77 -10.71
CA TYR A 156 -1.93 3.98 -10.45
C TYR A 156 -1.62 4.26 -8.96
N LEU A 157 -2.47 5.03 -8.30
CA LEU A 157 -2.36 5.23 -6.85
C LEU A 157 -2.60 3.92 -6.08
N MET A 158 -3.62 3.15 -6.46
CA MET A 158 -3.95 1.89 -5.79
C MET A 158 -2.87 0.82 -5.99
N VAL A 159 -2.31 0.69 -7.20
CA VAL A 159 -1.21 -0.25 -7.45
C VAL A 159 0.00 0.12 -6.62
N HIS A 160 0.30 1.41 -6.47
CA HIS A 160 1.41 1.87 -5.66
C HIS A 160 1.26 1.44 -4.19
N PHE A 161 0.11 1.69 -3.56
CA PHE A 161 -0.13 1.23 -2.18
C PHE A 161 -0.09 -0.29 -2.04
N THR A 162 -0.54 -1.00 -3.08
CA THR A 162 -0.48 -2.45 -3.16
C THR A 162 0.95 -2.98 -3.29
N PHE A 163 1.92 -2.24 -3.86
CA PHE A 163 3.33 -2.65 -3.84
C PHE A 163 4.06 -2.21 -2.57
N VAL A 164 3.69 -1.06 -2.01
CA VAL A 164 4.28 -0.52 -0.78
C VAL A 164 3.97 -1.38 0.45
N ILE A 165 2.85 -2.12 0.45
CA ILE A 165 2.51 -3.04 1.55
C ILE A 165 3.54 -4.18 1.74
N TYR A 166 4.30 -4.52 0.70
CA TYR A 166 5.40 -5.50 0.79
C TYR A 166 6.66 -4.93 1.47
N ALA A 167 6.65 -3.66 1.87
CA ALA A 167 7.76 -3.09 2.62
C ALA A 167 7.85 -3.78 4.00
N PRO A 168 9.05 -4.21 4.44
CA PRO A 168 9.21 -4.94 5.70
C PRO A 168 8.92 -4.09 6.95
N GLU A 169 8.84 -2.77 6.78
CA GLU A 169 8.74 -1.81 7.88
C GLU A 169 7.54 -0.88 7.66
N MET A 170 6.61 -0.85 8.62
CA MET A 170 5.45 0.06 8.62
C MET A 170 5.82 1.53 8.48
N GLN A 171 7.01 1.92 8.95
CA GLN A 171 7.54 3.28 8.83
C GLN A 171 7.75 3.65 7.36
N THR A 172 8.20 2.70 6.53
CA THR A 172 8.35 2.91 5.08
C THR A 172 7.00 3.21 4.45
N MET A 173 5.97 2.41 4.76
CA MET A 173 4.60 2.63 4.28
C MET A 173 4.03 3.98 4.74
N HIS A 174 4.27 4.37 5.99
CA HIS A 174 3.81 5.64 6.53
C HIS A 174 4.45 6.84 5.82
N MET A 175 5.78 6.82 5.65
CA MET A 175 6.52 7.89 4.98
C MET A 175 6.12 7.99 3.51
N ASP A 176 6.03 6.84 2.84
CA ASP A 176 5.62 6.76 1.44
C ASP A 176 4.20 7.31 1.25
N ALA A 177 3.21 6.85 2.03
CA ALA A 177 1.85 7.38 1.95
C ALA A 177 1.79 8.91 2.02
N ARG A 178 2.60 9.52 2.89
CA ARG A 178 2.69 10.98 3.02
C ARG A 178 3.24 11.67 1.77
N LEU A 179 4.22 11.06 1.10
CA LEU A 179 4.75 11.58 -0.17
C LEU A 179 3.66 11.59 -1.25
N TRP A 180 2.68 10.68 -1.16
CA TRP A 180 1.52 10.63 -2.04
C TRP A 180 0.33 11.45 -1.56
N GLY A 181 0.47 12.19 -0.46
CA GLY A 181 -0.59 13.02 0.11
C GLY A 181 -1.66 12.24 0.87
N TRP A 182 -1.38 10.99 1.26
CA TRP A 182 -2.24 10.14 2.08
C TRP A 182 -1.61 9.90 3.46
N ASN A 183 -2.40 9.34 4.37
CA ASN A 183 -1.92 8.87 5.66
C ASN A 183 -2.12 7.36 5.73
N LEU A 184 -1.10 6.60 6.11
CA LEU A 184 -1.34 5.28 6.70
C LEU A 184 -2.08 5.51 8.01
N VAL A 185 -3.28 4.95 8.18
CA VAL A 185 -4.14 5.13 9.37
C VAL A 185 -4.42 3.83 10.09
N GLY A 186 -4.18 2.68 9.48
CA GLY A 186 -4.25 1.36 10.09
C GLY A 186 -3.32 0.36 9.43
N TYR A 187 -2.83 -0.60 10.20
CA TYR A 187 -2.01 -1.71 9.72
C TYR A 187 -2.34 -2.94 10.55
N ALA A 188 -2.43 -4.09 9.90
CA ALA A 188 -2.70 -5.35 10.55
C ALA A 188 -1.81 -6.45 10.00
N GLU A 189 -1.43 -7.35 10.89
CA GLU A 189 -0.68 -8.54 10.58
C GLU A 189 -1.48 -9.74 11.09
N SER A 190 -1.65 -10.76 10.25
CA SER A 190 -2.15 -12.05 10.73
C SER A 190 -1.01 -13.02 10.85
N LEU A 191 -0.80 -13.50 12.07
CA LEU A 191 0.03 -14.67 12.28
C LEU A 191 -0.63 -15.86 11.58
N PRO A 192 0.14 -16.70 10.87
CA PRO A 192 -0.41 -17.84 10.20
C PRO A 192 -1.06 -18.74 11.24
N TYR A 193 -2.25 -19.26 10.92
CA TYR A 193 -2.83 -20.34 11.69
C TYR A 193 -1.81 -21.48 11.67
N ALA A 194 -1.17 -21.75 12.80
CA ALA A 194 -0.08 -22.70 12.90
C ALA A 194 -0.58 -24.09 12.47
N ASN A 195 -0.47 -24.40 11.18
CA ASN A 195 -0.55 -25.76 10.70
C ASN A 195 0.60 -26.48 11.38
N LYS A 196 0.25 -27.34 12.35
CA LYS A 196 1.17 -28.12 13.18
C LYS A 196 2.15 -28.88 12.29
N GLY A 197 3.27 -28.26 11.93
CA GLY A 197 4.27 -28.88 11.06
C GLY A 197 5.14 -27.92 10.24
N SER A 198 4.67 -26.70 9.89
CA SER A 198 5.52 -25.76 9.16
C SER A 198 6.43 -24.97 10.11
N LEU A 199 7.74 -25.04 9.89
CA LEU A 199 8.75 -24.26 10.62
C LEU A 199 8.87 -22.81 10.11
N VAL A 200 8.23 -22.48 8.99
CA VAL A 200 8.23 -21.14 8.41
C VAL A 200 6.86 -20.51 8.67
N GLN A 201 6.86 -19.40 9.42
CA GLN A 201 5.68 -18.58 9.65
C GLN A 201 5.68 -17.47 8.59
N PHE A 202 4.73 -17.51 7.67
CA PHE A 202 4.47 -16.43 6.75
C PHE A 202 3.40 -15.53 7.35
N HIS A 203 3.70 -14.24 7.41
CA HIS A 203 2.79 -13.22 7.89
C HIS A 203 2.05 -12.65 6.69
N ASP A 204 0.72 -12.56 6.76
CA ASP A 204 -0.05 -11.81 5.77
C ASP A 204 -0.29 -10.39 6.34
N HIS A 205 -0.19 -9.37 5.49
CA HIS A 205 -0.37 -7.98 5.87
C HIS A 205 -1.62 -7.33 5.25
N ALA A 206 -2.22 -6.40 5.99
CA ALA A 206 -3.26 -5.50 5.50
C ALA A 206 -2.98 -4.07 5.96
N ALA A 207 -3.29 -3.08 5.12
CA ALA A 207 -3.08 -1.67 5.42
C ALA A 207 -4.33 -0.84 5.08
N LEU A 208 -4.57 0.19 5.87
CA LEU A 208 -5.62 1.18 5.63
C LEU A 208 -4.98 2.55 5.47
N TYR A 209 -5.11 3.12 4.29
CA TYR A 209 -4.70 4.49 3.99
C TYR A 209 -5.92 5.40 3.97
N GLN A 210 -5.77 6.67 4.36
CA GLN A 210 -6.82 7.69 4.25
C GLN A 210 -6.28 8.99 3.65
N HIS A 211 -7.03 9.55 2.71
CA HIS A 211 -6.74 10.86 2.16
C HIS A 211 -7.21 11.96 3.12
N PRO A 212 -6.35 12.93 3.53
CA PRO A 212 -6.64 13.85 4.63
C PRO A 212 -7.75 14.87 4.35
N LYS A 213 -8.07 15.13 3.07
CA LYS A 213 -9.12 16.10 2.69
C LYS A 213 -10.46 15.44 2.36
N SER A 214 -10.48 14.53 1.39
CA SER A 214 -11.68 13.79 0.97
C SER A 214 -12.14 12.72 1.97
N LEU A 215 -11.27 12.31 2.91
CA LEU A 215 -11.53 11.25 3.90
C LEU A 215 -11.84 9.89 3.26
N GLU A 216 -11.52 9.73 1.96
CA GLU A 216 -11.58 8.44 1.27
C GLU A 216 -10.49 7.52 1.82
N CYS A 217 -10.80 6.24 1.91
CA CYS A 217 -9.88 5.23 2.39
C CYS A 217 -9.54 4.21 1.30
N ALA A 218 -8.30 3.72 1.32
CA ALA A 218 -7.84 2.58 0.55
C ALA A 218 -7.48 1.45 1.51
N LEU A 219 -8.23 0.35 1.45
CA LEU A 219 -7.94 -0.89 2.16
C LEU A 219 -7.14 -1.81 1.25
N VAL A 220 -5.93 -2.15 1.67
CA VAL A 220 -4.98 -2.91 0.87
C VAL A 220 -4.74 -4.26 1.51
N PHE A 221 -4.84 -5.32 0.71
CA PHE A 221 -4.45 -6.68 1.10
C PHE A 221 -3.17 -7.08 0.36
N GLU A 222 -2.20 -7.60 1.10
CA GLU A 222 -0.97 -8.13 0.54
C GLU A 222 -1.23 -9.44 -0.22
N GLY A 223 -0.48 -9.66 -1.30
CA GLY A 223 -0.43 -10.96 -1.99
C GLY A 223 0.62 -11.89 -1.40
N SER A 224 0.87 -13.02 -2.07
CA SER A 224 1.99 -13.89 -1.69
C SER A 224 3.32 -13.14 -1.94
N ASP A 225 4.31 -13.39 -1.09
CA ASP A 225 5.64 -12.83 -1.30
C ASP A 225 6.30 -13.43 -2.55
N ARG A 226 7.38 -12.80 -3.03
CA ARG A 226 8.08 -13.26 -4.24
C ARG A 226 8.68 -14.66 -4.13
N GLN A 227 8.97 -15.13 -2.93
CA GLN A 227 9.57 -16.45 -2.71
C GLN A 227 8.49 -17.52 -2.83
N ASP A 228 7.26 -17.20 -2.43
CA ASP A 228 6.11 -18.06 -2.49
C ASP A 228 5.35 -18.00 -3.83
N LEU A 229 5.55 -16.99 -4.68
CA LEU A 229 4.78 -16.85 -5.93
C LEU A 229 4.95 -18.04 -6.89
N SER A 230 6.16 -18.62 -6.99
CA SER A 230 6.36 -19.82 -7.80
C SER A 230 5.66 -21.03 -7.18
N ASP A 231 5.79 -21.20 -5.86
CA ASP A 231 5.23 -22.35 -5.15
C ASP A 231 3.70 -22.27 -5.13
N TRP A 232 3.15 -21.07 -4.93
CA TRP A 232 1.72 -20.78 -4.97
C TRP A 232 1.10 -21.13 -6.34
N VAL A 233 1.79 -20.80 -7.43
CA VAL A 233 1.37 -21.13 -8.78
C VAL A 233 1.26 -22.65 -8.99
N TYR A 234 2.20 -23.43 -8.42
CA TYR A 234 2.19 -24.89 -8.55
C TYR A 234 1.21 -25.56 -7.58
N ASP A 235 1.01 -24.98 -6.41
CA ASP A 235 0.21 -25.54 -5.31
C ASP A 235 -1.20 -24.91 -5.21
N ALA A 236 -1.68 -24.25 -6.27
CA ALA A 236 -3.00 -23.64 -6.30
C ALA A 236 -4.09 -24.70 -6.01
N ASP A 237 -4.48 -24.82 -4.74
CA ASP A 237 -5.42 -25.81 -4.26
C ASP A 237 -6.81 -25.51 -4.82
N ILE A 238 -7.22 -26.29 -5.80
CA ILE A 238 -8.51 -26.16 -6.49
C ILE A 238 -9.74 -26.44 -5.61
N LYS A 239 -9.54 -26.75 -4.31
CA LYS A 239 -10.62 -26.90 -3.35
C LYS A 239 -11.43 -25.62 -3.26
N THR A 240 -12.73 -25.83 -3.17
CA THR A 240 -13.69 -24.76 -2.96
C THR A 240 -14.36 -24.86 -1.60
N SER A 241 -14.86 -23.72 -1.12
CA SER A 241 -15.65 -23.59 0.10
C SER A 241 -16.73 -22.52 -0.06
N GLN A 242 -17.57 -22.39 0.95
CA GLN A 242 -18.56 -21.30 1.02
C GLN A 242 -17.96 -20.09 1.72
N PHE A 243 -18.22 -18.90 1.21
CA PHE A 243 -17.84 -17.64 1.85
C PHE A 243 -18.92 -16.59 1.64
N CYS A 244 -19.44 -16.01 2.72
CA CYS A 244 -20.51 -15.02 2.66
C CYS A 244 -21.72 -15.44 1.78
N GLY A 245 -22.04 -16.74 1.72
CA GLY A 245 -23.12 -17.27 0.89
C GLY A 245 -22.83 -17.35 -0.62
N PHE A 246 -21.60 -17.05 -1.05
CA PHE A 246 -21.09 -17.50 -2.33
C PHE A 246 -20.65 -18.96 -2.19
N GLU A 247 -21.08 -19.79 -3.14
CA GLU A 247 -20.60 -21.16 -3.28
C GLU A 247 -19.35 -21.15 -4.15
N ASP A 248 -18.59 -22.24 -4.06
CA ASP A 248 -17.42 -22.47 -4.90
C ASP A 248 -16.32 -21.39 -4.87
N VAL A 249 -16.08 -20.79 -3.70
CA VAL A 249 -14.98 -19.85 -3.48
C VAL A 249 -13.68 -20.63 -3.25
N HIS A 250 -12.56 -20.19 -3.83
CA HIS A 250 -11.27 -20.83 -3.65
C HIS A 250 -10.88 -20.86 -2.16
N SER A 251 -10.71 -22.06 -1.59
CA SER A 251 -10.52 -22.22 -0.14
C SER A 251 -9.28 -21.52 0.37
N GLY A 252 -8.16 -21.59 -0.36
CA GLY A 252 -6.91 -20.90 0.01
C GLY A 252 -7.07 -19.37 0.17
N PHE A 253 -7.69 -18.69 -0.80
CA PHE A 253 -7.93 -17.24 -0.73
C PHE A 253 -8.90 -16.86 0.38
N ARG A 254 -9.98 -17.64 0.53
CA ARG A 254 -10.95 -17.47 1.61
C ARG A 254 -10.27 -17.60 2.97
N ASP A 255 -9.50 -18.65 3.18
CA ASP A 255 -8.93 -18.98 4.49
C ASP A 255 -7.87 -17.95 4.89
N LYS A 256 -7.06 -17.46 3.95
CA LYS A 256 -6.15 -16.33 4.18
C LYS A 256 -6.88 -15.03 4.51
N LEU A 257 -7.92 -14.68 3.74
CA LEU A 257 -8.75 -13.52 4.06
C LEU A 257 -9.38 -13.65 5.45
N LEU A 258 -9.95 -14.82 5.78
CA LEU A 258 -10.55 -15.05 7.09
C LEU A 258 -9.52 -15.03 8.24
N ALA A 259 -8.28 -15.48 8.01
CA ALA A 259 -7.20 -15.36 8.98
C ALA A 259 -6.91 -13.88 9.29
N MET A 260 -6.81 -13.05 8.26
CA MET A 260 -6.67 -11.59 8.40
C MET A 260 -7.87 -10.97 9.12
N LEU A 261 -9.09 -11.23 8.65
CA LEU A 261 -10.31 -10.60 9.21
C LEU A 261 -10.61 -11.01 10.67
N ARG A 262 -10.08 -12.14 11.11
CA ARG A 262 -10.21 -12.64 12.49
C ARG A 262 -9.06 -12.21 13.39
N SER A 263 -8.00 -11.60 12.86
CA SER A 263 -6.89 -11.13 13.68
C SER A 263 -7.34 -9.96 14.56
N ASP A 264 -6.80 -9.91 15.78
CA ASP A 264 -7.06 -8.80 16.70
C ASP A 264 -6.55 -7.48 16.11
N ASP A 265 -5.39 -7.53 15.42
CA ASP A 265 -4.79 -6.39 14.74
C ASP A 265 -5.73 -5.81 13.68
N TYR A 266 -6.35 -6.65 12.84
CA TYR A 266 -7.32 -6.18 11.86
C TYR A 266 -8.53 -5.55 12.55
N GLY A 267 -9.09 -6.22 13.57
CA GLY A 267 -10.22 -5.74 14.34
C GLY A 267 -9.99 -4.35 14.95
N GLN A 268 -8.84 -4.15 15.58
CA GLN A 268 -8.50 -2.93 16.31
C GLN A 268 -7.94 -1.82 15.41
N ALA A 269 -7.04 -2.16 14.50
CA ALA A 269 -6.27 -1.18 13.75
C ALA A 269 -6.94 -0.75 12.44
N ILE A 270 -7.77 -1.62 11.83
CA ILE A 270 -8.39 -1.37 10.51
C ILE A 270 -9.91 -1.34 10.64
N ARG A 271 -10.54 -2.43 11.08
CA ARG A 271 -12.00 -2.58 11.06
C ARG A 271 -12.71 -1.51 11.88
N ALA A 272 -12.20 -1.20 13.06
CA ALA A 272 -12.74 -0.13 13.90
C ALA A 272 -12.71 1.26 13.23
N LYS A 273 -11.89 1.44 12.19
CA LYS A 273 -11.68 2.72 11.50
C LYS A 273 -12.49 2.87 10.20
N LEU A 274 -12.91 1.77 9.58
CA LEU A 274 -13.70 1.78 8.34
C LEU A 274 -14.99 2.64 8.41
N PRO A 275 -15.76 2.67 9.53
CA PRO A 275 -16.94 3.54 9.67
C PRO A 275 -16.69 5.04 9.48
N PHE A 276 -15.44 5.49 9.63
CA PHE A 276 -15.02 6.89 9.55
C PHE A 276 -14.47 7.29 8.18
N CYS A 277 -14.48 6.37 7.22
CA CYS A 277 -14.14 6.68 5.84
C CYS A 277 -15.34 7.33 5.14
N SER A 278 -15.11 8.30 4.25
CA SER A 278 -16.19 8.83 3.40
C SER A 278 -16.58 7.83 2.32
N ARG A 279 -15.58 7.10 1.80
CA ARG A 279 -15.68 6.03 0.80
C ARG A 279 -14.54 5.04 1.06
N VAL A 280 -14.75 3.77 0.74
CA VAL A 280 -13.71 2.72 0.85
C VAL A 280 -13.46 2.13 -0.53
N ALA A 281 -12.20 2.16 -0.96
CA ALA A 281 -11.70 1.38 -2.08
C ALA A 281 -10.92 0.18 -1.54
N ALA A 282 -11.22 -1.03 -2.02
CA ALA A 282 -10.40 -2.21 -1.72
C ALA A 282 -9.42 -2.46 -2.86
N THR A 283 -8.17 -2.82 -2.53
CA THR A 283 -7.14 -3.09 -3.53
C THR A 283 -6.18 -4.19 -3.13
N GLY A 284 -5.58 -4.84 -4.11
CA GLY A 284 -4.54 -5.84 -3.89
C GLY A 284 -3.89 -6.34 -5.17
N HIS A 285 -2.72 -6.95 -5.02
CA HIS A 285 -1.92 -7.54 -6.08
C HIS A 285 -1.88 -9.04 -5.90
N SER A 286 -1.86 -9.79 -6.99
CA SER A 286 -1.79 -11.25 -6.94
C SER A 286 -2.92 -11.81 -6.07
N MET A 287 -2.62 -12.75 -5.19
CA MET A 287 -3.51 -13.26 -4.15
C MET A 287 -4.19 -12.16 -3.30
N GLY A 288 -3.54 -11.01 -3.06
CA GLY A 288 -4.12 -9.87 -2.34
C GLY A 288 -5.28 -9.24 -3.13
N GLY A 289 -5.20 -9.27 -4.46
CA GLY A 289 -6.30 -8.89 -5.34
C GLY A 289 -7.50 -9.82 -5.15
N ALA A 290 -7.28 -11.13 -5.10
CA ALA A 290 -8.34 -12.12 -4.90
C ALA A 290 -9.02 -11.95 -3.54
N GLN A 291 -8.24 -11.64 -2.49
CA GLN A 291 -8.77 -11.28 -1.18
C GLN A 291 -9.62 -9.99 -1.24
N ALA A 292 -9.18 -8.97 -1.96
CA ALA A 292 -9.93 -7.73 -2.16
C ALA A 292 -11.25 -7.96 -2.92
N GLU A 293 -11.28 -8.85 -3.93
CA GLU A 293 -12.52 -9.25 -4.63
C GLU A 293 -13.52 -9.89 -3.66
N LEU A 294 -13.07 -10.88 -2.90
CA LEU A 294 -13.91 -11.58 -1.91
C LEU A 294 -14.42 -10.63 -0.83
N PHE A 295 -13.55 -9.78 -0.29
CA PHE A 295 -13.92 -8.76 0.70
C PHE A 295 -15.01 -7.84 0.15
N THR A 296 -14.81 -7.29 -1.04
CA THR A 296 -15.76 -6.35 -1.68
C THR A 296 -17.11 -7.00 -1.95
N ALA A 297 -17.10 -8.18 -2.56
CA ALA A 297 -18.33 -8.90 -2.90
C ALA A 297 -19.11 -9.31 -1.65
N CYS A 298 -18.41 -9.70 -0.57
CA CYS A 298 -19.03 -9.99 0.71
C CYS A 298 -19.61 -8.71 1.37
N ALA A 299 -18.84 -7.63 1.44
CA ALA A 299 -19.25 -6.37 2.08
C ALA A 299 -20.50 -5.79 1.44
N ASN A 300 -20.62 -5.91 0.11
CA ASN A 300 -21.73 -5.36 -0.66
C ASN A 300 -22.88 -6.36 -0.87
N ARG A 301 -22.86 -7.51 -0.19
CA ARG A 301 -23.87 -8.55 -0.37
C ARG A 301 -25.17 -8.22 0.36
N ARG A 302 -26.30 -8.52 -0.29
CA ARG A 302 -27.59 -8.65 0.39
C ARG A 302 -27.66 -10.00 1.08
N ILE A 303 -27.65 -10.04 2.41
CA ILE A 303 -27.94 -11.27 3.16
C ILE A 303 -29.44 -11.33 3.45
N PRO A 304 -30.18 -12.28 2.87
CA PRO A 304 -31.59 -12.44 3.21
C PRO A 304 -31.74 -12.90 4.66
N LYS A 305 -32.74 -12.36 5.36
CA LYS A 305 -33.00 -12.63 6.80
C LYS A 305 -33.07 -14.11 7.21
N PRO A 306 -33.49 -15.09 6.38
CA PRO A 306 -33.53 -16.49 6.79
C PRO A 306 -32.22 -17.29 6.60
N TRP A 307 -31.11 -16.68 6.14
CA TRP A 307 -29.87 -17.44 5.93
C TRP A 307 -29.20 -17.86 7.24
N GLN A 308 -28.84 -19.15 7.28
CA GLN A 308 -28.20 -19.87 8.38
C GLN A 308 -26.81 -19.32 8.72
N THR A 309 -26.35 -19.68 9.92
CA THR A 309 -25.33 -19.03 10.76
C THR A 309 -23.99 -18.68 10.10
N ASP A 310 -23.56 -19.43 9.08
CA ASP A 310 -22.17 -19.38 8.61
C ASP A 310 -21.93 -18.26 7.59
N ALA A 311 -22.82 -18.09 6.59
CA ALA A 311 -22.75 -16.94 5.69
C ALA A 311 -22.89 -15.62 6.46
N LEU A 312 -23.68 -15.62 7.53
CA LEU A 312 -23.84 -14.49 8.42
C LEU A 312 -22.59 -14.25 9.29
N SER A 313 -21.86 -15.31 9.67
CA SER A 313 -20.66 -15.18 10.49
C SER A 313 -19.50 -14.58 9.69
N ASP A 314 -19.30 -15.01 8.45
CA ASP A 314 -18.29 -14.43 7.55
C ASP A 314 -18.60 -12.97 7.24
N HIS A 315 -19.84 -12.66 6.89
CA HIS A 315 -20.25 -11.28 6.61
C HIS A 315 -20.13 -10.38 7.84
N LYS A 316 -20.36 -10.90 9.05
CA LYS A 316 -20.10 -10.15 10.28
C LYS A 316 -18.62 -9.82 10.48
N LEU A 317 -17.67 -10.44 9.79
CA LEU A 317 -16.26 -10.06 9.84
C LEU A 317 -15.94 -8.91 8.88
N VAL A 318 -16.60 -8.90 7.73
CA VAL A 318 -16.41 -7.92 6.66
C VAL A 318 -17.23 -6.64 6.88
N ALA A 319 -18.44 -6.78 7.44
CA ALA A 319 -19.40 -5.69 7.48
C ALA A 319 -19.03 -4.57 8.47
N PHE A 320 -19.30 -3.35 8.01
CA PHE A 320 -19.23 -2.09 8.77
C PHE A 320 -20.32 -1.15 8.26
N HIS A 321 -20.69 -0.16 9.07
CA HIS A 321 -21.64 0.89 8.68
C HIS A 321 -20.92 2.22 8.68
N LEU A 322 -21.17 3.06 7.67
CA LEU A 322 -20.57 4.39 7.63
C LEU A 322 -21.33 5.27 8.63
N THR A 323 -20.63 5.72 9.67
CA THR A 323 -21.25 6.53 10.75
C THR A 323 -21.09 8.02 10.51
N GLY A 324 -20.14 8.41 9.69
CA GLY A 324 -19.79 9.79 9.38
C GLY A 324 -18.28 9.91 9.17
N PRO A 325 -17.83 10.55 8.09
CA PRO A 325 -16.42 10.61 7.79
C PRO A 325 -15.66 11.47 8.80
N GLU A 326 -14.55 10.95 9.32
CA GLU A 326 -13.66 11.64 10.26
C GLU A 326 -12.22 11.51 9.76
N LEU A 327 -11.42 12.56 9.97
CA LEU A 327 -9.98 12.49 9.77
C LEU A 327 -9.37 11.59 10.83
N LEU A 328 -8.98 10.39 10.41
CA LEU A 328 -8.33 9.42 11.26
C LEU A 328 -6.93 9.90 11.58
N ARG A 329 -6.51 9.67 12.83
CA ARG A 329 -5.12 9.92 13.22
C ARG A 329 -4.21 9.04 12.35
N PRO A 330 -3.16 9.62 11.75
CA PRO A 330 -2.16 8.81 11.08
C PRO A 330 -1.66 7.74 12.05
N PHE A 331 -1.48 6.53 11.53
CA PHE A 331 -0.78 5.44 12.16
C PHE A 331 0.66 5.89 12.35
N LEU A 332 0.85 6.65 13.42
CA LEU A 332 2.14 6.97 13.97
C LEU A 332 2.44 5.79 14.87
N THR A 333 3.53 5.11 14.58
CA THR A 333 4.23 4.45 15.67
C THR A 333 4.62 5.60 16.61
N GLU A 334 3.82 5.88 17.65
CA GLU A 334 4.20 6.80 18.74
C GLU A 334 5.56 6.40 19.33
N GLN A 335 6.03 5.20 18.99
CA GLN A 335 7.40 4.75 19.12
C GLN A 335 7.98 4.47 17.73
N VAL A 336 8.67 5.43 17.12
CA VAL A 336 9.79 5.01 16.27
C VAL A 336 10.75 4.35 17.28
N PRO A 337 11.01 3.03 17.22
CA PRO A 337 12.12 2.48 17.96
C PRO A 337 13.34 3.05 17.26
N GLY A 338 13.75 4.25 17.67
CA GLY A 338 14.94 4.88 17.14
C GLY A 338 16.07 3.88 17.32
N VAL A 339 16.61 3.38 16.20
CA VAL A 339 17.90 2.72 16.24
C VAL A 339 18.82 3.71 16.91
N VAL A 340 19.37 3.32 18.06
CA VAL A 340 20.34 4.14 18.74
C VAL A 340 21.50 4.30 17.77
N LEU A 341 21.69 5.49 17.21
CA LEU A 341 22.86 5.81 16.41
C LEU A 341 24.06 5.81 17.35
N ARG A 342 24.66 4.61 17.51
CA ARG A 342 25.90 4.39 18.25
C ARG A 342 27.04 4.49 17.26
N ASN A 343 28.03 5.31 17.58
CA ASN A 343 29.29 5.22 16.86
C ASN A 343 30.09 3.97 17.33
N VAL A 344 31.22 3.71 16.67
CA VAL A 344 32.13 2.59 16.97
C VAL A 344 32.64 2.56 18.42
N ASN A 345 32.49 3.66 19.17
CA ASN A 345 32.92 3.80 20.56
C ASN A 345 31.77 3.70 21.57
N ASN A 346 30.61 3.14 21.19
CA ASN A 346 29.42 3.04 22.05
C ASN A 346 28.88 4.39 22.55
N ARG A 347 29.17 5.49 21.85
CA ARG A 347 28.64 6.83 22.16
C ARG A 347 27.38 7.06 21.34
N CYS A 348 26.39 7.70 21.95
CA CYS A 348 25.13 8.04 21.30
C CYS A 348 25.27 9.39 20.59
N LEU A 349 24.63 9.56 19.44
CA LEU A 349 24.56 10.86 18.74
C LEU A 349 23.78 11.88 19.59
N GLY A 350 24.46 12.81 20.24
CA GLY A 350 23.88 13.91 21.01
C GLY A 350 23.93 15.23 20.26
N VAL A 351 23.22 16.22 20.80
CA VAL A 351 23.28 17.60 20.36
C VAL A 351 23.88 18.40 21.49
N GLU A 352 25.03 19.03 21.27
CA GLU A 352 25.75 19.76 22.31
C GLU A 352 25.11 21.15 22.57
N GLY A 353 25.03 21.52 23.84
CA GLY A 353 24.55 22.83 24.32
C GLY A 353 23.29 22.78 25.23
N PRO A 354 22.82 23.93 25.77
CA PRO A 354 21.64 24.00 26.64
C PRO A 354 20.34 23.43 26.04
N MET A 355 19.31 23.21 26.86
CA MET A 355 17.97 22.90 26.32
C MET A 355 17.52 24.04 25.39
N GLN A 356 17.00 23.71 24.21
CA GLN A 356 16.62 24.66 23.15
C GLN A 356 17.79 25.45 22.53
N THR A 357 18.89 24.78 22.17
CA THR A 357 20.02 25.46 21.52
C THR A 357 19.74 25.99 20.12
N ALA A 358 20.45 27.06 19.75
CA ALA A 358 20.36 27.72 18.46
C ALA A 358 20.80 26.84 17.28
N SER A 359 20.34 27.18 16.07
CA SER A 359 20.82 26.60 14.82
C SER A 359 22.35 26.72 14.71
N GLY A 360 23.02 25.65 14.25
CA GLY A 360 24.49 25.58 14.19
C GLY A 360 25.16 24.93 15.41
N SER A 361 24.39 24.40 16.36
CA SER A 361 24.93 23.62 17.47
C SER A 361 25.57 22.32 16.99
N ALA A 362 26.69 21.95 17.61
CA ALA A 362 27.44 20.76 17.23
C ALA A 362 26.64 19.47 17.51
N LEU A 363 26.69 18.54 16.56
CA LEU A 363 26.38 17.14 16.84
C LEU A 363 27.60 16.52 17.50
N ALA A 364 27.45 16.08 18.74
CA ALA A 364 28.52 15.46 19.49
C ALA A 364 28.18 14.00 19.74
N ALA A 365 29.13 13.09 19.53
CA ALA A 365 29.00 11.77 20.09
C ALA A 365 29.15 11.90 21.62
N GLU A 366 28.12 11.59 22.40
CA GLU A 366 28.14 11.74 23.87
C GLU A 366 28.02 10.39 24.59
N ARG A 367 28.39 10.35 25.87
CA ARG A 367 28.03 9.18 26.71
C ARG A 367 26.51 9.11 26.75
N CYS A 368 25.94 7.98 26.35
CA CYS A 368 24.51 7.76 26.41
C CYS A 368 24.01 8.07 27.84
N HIS A 369 22.99 8.92 27.98
CA HIS A 369 22.64 9.58 29.24
C HIS A 369 22.10 8.65 30.36
N ALA A 370 22.07 7.33 30.18
CA ALA A 370 21.85 6.40 31.28
C ALA A 370 22.59 5.05 31.09
N PRO A 371 22.89 4.33 32.18
CA PRO A 371 23.25 2.92 32.12
C PRO A 371 21.97 2.05 32.05
N GLY A 372 21.91 1.12 31.10
CA GLY A 372 20.87 0.10 30.99
C GLY A 372 20.24 -0.03 29.59
N PRO A 373 19.57 -1.15 29.29
CA PRO A 373 18.96 -1.43 27.98
C PRO A 373 17.82 -0.47 27.60
N ARG A 374 17.35 0.37 28.53
CA ARG A 374 16.33 1.41 28.32
C ARG A 374 16.88 2.84 28.33
N ALA A 375 18.20 3.00 28.43
CA ALA A 375 18.88 4.30 28.44
C ALA A 375 19.03 4.97 27.05
N ALA A 376 18.28 4.48 26.06
CA ALA A 376 18.34 4.95 24.71
C ALA A 376 17.82 6.39 24.63
N GLN A 377 18.57 7.25 23.96
CA GLN A 377 18.02 8.44 23.33
C GLN A 377 16.89 7.98 22.40
N ARG A 378 15.66 8.01 22.88
CA ARG A 378 14.50 7.76 22.05
C ARG A 378 14.31 8.96 21.17
N TRP A 379 14.17 8.72 19.88
CA TRP A 379 13.94 9.73 18.89
C TRP A 379 12.56 9.49 18.31
N ARG A 380 11.68 10.50 18.37
CA ARG A 380 10.37 10.49 17.72
C ARG A 380 10.41 11.38 16.49
N LEU A 381 9.65 11.03 15.45
CA LEU A 381 9.43 11.95 14.35
C LEU A 381 8.46 13.04 14.82
N GLY A 382 8.93 14.29 14.84
CA GLY A 382 8.11 15.46 15.09
C GLY A 382 7.41 15.94 13.82
N GLU A 383 6.64 17.01 13.96
CA GLU A 383 5.99 17.67 12.83
C GLU A 383 7.03 18.19 11.83
N ALA A 384 6.62 18.31 10.56
CA ALA A 384 7.46 18.77 9.44
C ALA A 384 8.76 17.96 9.20
N GLY A 385 8.80 16.67 9.57
CA GLY A 385 9.95 15.79 9.30
C GLY A 385 11.13 15.99 10.26
N SER A 386 10.89 16.64 11.40
CA SER A 386 11.89 16.75 12.47
C SER A 386 12.09 15.41 13.20
N ILE A 387 13.27 15.14 13.75
CA ILE A 387 13.57 14.00 14.60
C ILE A 387 13.86 14.52 16.01
N VAL A 388 12.94 14.35 16.95
CA VAL A 388 12.98 14.88 18.32
C VAL A 388 13.48 13.83 19.31
N ASN A 389 14.55 14.12 20.04
CA ASN A 389 15.02 13.35 21.17
C ASN A 389 14.06 13.50 22.36
N GLU A 390 13.40 12.43 22.78
CA GLU A 390 12.39 12.46 23.85
C GLU A 390 12.98 12.84 25.21
N ALA A 391 14.23 12.43 25.50
CA ALA A 391 14.85 12.68 26.79
C ALA A 391 15.27 14.15 26.97
N THR A 392 15.63 14.82 25.88
CA THR A 392 16.19 16.18 25.92
C THR A 392 15.28 17.23 25.26
N SER A 393 14.22 16.80 24.58
CA SER A 393 13.37 17.63 23.71
C SER A 393 14.12 18.37 22.59
N LYS A 394 15.37 17.98 22.29
CA LYS A 394 16.16 18.54 21.18
C LYS A 394 15.76 17.85 19.89
N CYS A 395 15.70 18.56 18.77
CA CYS A 395 15.18 17.98 17.53
C CYS A 395 16.00 18.33 16.30
N LEU A 396 16.26 17.37 15.42
CA LEU A 396 16.95 17.54 14.15
C LEU A 396 15.94 17.79 13.03
N THR A 397 16.29 18.59 12.05
CA THR A 397 15.54 18.85 10.82
C THR A 397 16.53 18.76 9.68
N VAL A 398 16.09 18.23 8.54
CA VAL A 398 16.89 18.23 7.32
C VAL A 398 16.45 19.44 6.50
N ASP A 399 17.35 20.40 6.31
CA ASP A 399 17.09 21.51 5.40
C ASP A 399 17.34 21.04 3.96
N VAL A 400 16.28 20.98 3.16
CA VAL A 400 16.30 20.49 1.78
C VAL A 400 16.40 21.63 0.76
N ASP A 401 16.54 22.88 1.21
CA ASP A 401 16.43 24.06 0.35
C ASP A 401 17.58 24.22 -0.69
N ASP A 402 18.64 23.40 -0.61
CA ASP A 402 19.76 23.44 -1.57
C ASP A 402 20.41 22.06 -1.76
N THR A 403 20.02 21.36 -2.82
CA THR A 403 20.55 20.02 -3.18
C THR A 403 22.03 20.03 -3.60
N SER A 404 22.64 21.21 -3.75
CA SER A 404 24.06 21.36 -4.07
C SER A 404 24.97 21.39 -2.84
N LYS A 405 24.40 21.40 -1.63
CA LYS A 405 25.14 21.42 -0.36
C LYS A 405 25.03 20.08 0.37
N PRO A 406 26.01 19.73 1.22
CA PRO A 406 25.87 18.61 2.14
C PRO A 406 24.59 18.80 2.97
N VAL A 407 23.87 17.70 3.20
CA VAL A 407 22.68 17.67 4.07
C VAL A 407 23.05 18.31 5.41
N ALA A 408 22.52 19.52 5.66
CA ALA A 408 22.74 20.23 6.90
C ALA A 408 21.65 19.84 7.89
N LEU A 409 22.04 19.08 8.93
CA LEU A 409 21.17 18.85 10.08
C LEU A 409 21.03 20.16 10.85
N ARG A 410 19.84 20.75 10.86
CA ARG A 410 19.51 21.94 11.65
C ARG A 410 18.64 21.53 12.83
N LEU A 411 18.79 22.16 13.99
CA LEU A 411 17.83 21.95 15.07
C LEU A 411 16.55 22.73 14.80
N CYS A 412 15.37 22.18 15.12
CA CYS A 412 14.12 22.91 14.89
C CYS A 412 14.07 24.16 15.76
N ARG A 413 13.73 25.30 15.16
CA ARG A 413 13.26 26.46 15.93
C ARG A 413 11.88 26.10 16.50
N HIS A 414 11.70 26.25 17.80
CA HIS A 414 10.35 26.41 18.34
C HIS A 414 9.74 27.65 17.65
N LEU A 415 8.74 27.43 16.80
CA LEU A 415 7.86 28.51 16.37
C LEU A 415 7.07 28.91 17.61
N ALA A 416 7.58 29.86 18.38
CA ALA A 416 6.74 30.63 19.28
C ALA A 416 5.71 31.34 18.41
N ASP A 417 4.43 31.23 18.78
CA ASP A 417 3.27 31.68 18.02
C ASP A 417 3.50 33.01 17.28
N GLY A 418 3.56 32.96 15.94
CA GLY A 418 3.16 34.09 15.09
C GLY A 418 4.19 35.13 14.61
N ALA A 419 5.51 34.89 14.58
CA ALA A 419 6.46 35.87 14.01
C ALA A 419 6.98 35.51 12.59
N PRO A 420 7.01 36.46 11.62
CA PRO A 420 7.47 36.18 10.26
C PRO A 420 9.00 36.11 10.13
N HIS A 421 9.45 35.35 9.12
CA HIS A 421 10.85 35.03 8.83
C HIS A 421 11.73 36.27 8.58
N SER A 422 12.89 36.34 9.25
CA SER A 422 14.04 37.11 8.78
C SER A 422 15.21 36.15 8.52
N ASN A 423 15.75 36.22 7.31
CA ASN A 423 16.92 35.45 6.89
C ASN A 423 18.20 36.17 7.35
N GLN A 424 18.94 35.56 8.28
CA GLN A 424 20.35 35.89 8.50
C GLN A 424 21.19 34.64 8.30
N THR A 425 22.14 34.74 7.38
CA THR A 425 23.16 33.72 7.09
C THR A 425 24.38 34.03 7.96
N LEU A 426 24.82 33.07 8.79
CA LEU A 426 26.10 33.13 9.50
C LEU A 426 27.01 32.05 8.95
N GLY A 427 28.21 32.43 8.51
CA GLY A 427 29.23 31.53 7.99
C GLY A 427 29.99 30.81 9.11
N CYS A 428 30.27 29.52 8.92
CA CYS A 428 31.08 28.73 9.84
C CYS A 428 32.57 28.85 9.48
N ALA A 429 33.41 29.15 10.49
CA ALA A 429 34.86 29.00 10.41
C ALA A 429 35.28 27.60 10.88
N GLY A 430 36.34 27.08 10.25
CA GLY A 430 36.70 25.66 10.23
C GLY A 430 37.23 25.03 11.53
N GLY A 431 37.09 23.71 11.56
CA GLY A 431 37.69 22.75 12.47
C GLY A 431 37.25 21.35 12.04
N GLN A 432 38.13 20.62 11.35
CA GLN A 432 37.82 19.33 10.73
C GLN A 432 38.28 18.20 11.66
N GLU A 433 37.34 17.47 12.26
CA GLU A 433 37.56 16.11 12.76
C GLU A 433 36.57 15.17 12.04
N ASP A 434 37.11 14.16 11.37
CA ASP A 434 36.32 13.20 10.60
C ASP A 434 35.59 12.24 11.54
N LEU A 435 34.28 12.46 11.73
CA LEU A 435 33.39 11.53 12.41
C LEU A 435 32.85 10.50 11.40
N GLY A 436 33.53 9.35 11.32
CA GLY A 436 33.01 8.18 10.61
C GLY A 436 31.87 7.51 11.40
N PHE A 437 30.64 7.60 10.89
CA PHE A 437 29.51 6.79 11.36
C PHE A 437 29.34 5.58 10.44
N VAL A 438 29.39 4.38 10.99
CA VAL A 438 29.03 3.16 10.26
C VAL A 438 27.55 2.90 10.52
N ALA A 439 26.71 3.26 9.56
CA ALA A 439 25.33 2.79 9.51
C ALA A 439 25.36 1.34 9.00
N TYR A 440 24.88 0.39 9.80
CA TYR A 440 24.51 -0.92 9.27
C TYR A 440 23.13 -0.78 8.63
N HIS A 441 23.09 -0.65 7.30
CA HIS A 441 21.88 -0.93 6.54
C HIS A 441 22.22 -1.59 5.20
N SER A 442 21.53 -2.69 4.95
CA SER A 442 21.21 -3.20 3.62
C SER A 442 20.25 -2.23 2.93
N LEU A 443 20.79 -1.23 2.23
CA LEU A 443 20.05 -0.39 1.29
C LEU A 443 20.86 -0.36 -0.01
N ARG A 444 20.33 -0.97 -1.08
CA ARG A 444 20.87 -0.79 -2.44
C ARG A 444 20.52 0.61 -2.93
N PHE A 445 21.42 1.55 -2.69
CA PHE A 445 21.55 2.78 -3.46
C PHE A 445 22.77 2.61 -4.37
N PHE A 446 22.55 2.22 -5.63
CA PHE A 446 23.57 2.29 -6.69
C PHE A 446 22.88 2.59 -8.01
N GLU A 447 22.91 3.86 -8.41
CA GLU A 447 23.33 4.32 -9.74
C GLU A 447 23.10 5.83 -9.83
N ILE A 448 24.19 6.59 -9.73
CA ILE A 448 24.53 7.81 -10.50
C ILE A 448 25.86 8.28 -9.91
N LEU A 449 26.93 8.12 -10.70
CA LEU A 449 28.20 8.85 -10.74
C LEU A 449 29.36 7.91 -11.11
N ARG A 450 29.51 7.66 -12.41
CA ARG A 450 30.82 7.51 -13.06
C ARG A 450 30.99 8.70 -13.98
N LEU A 451 31.91 9.62 -13.66
CA LEU A 451 32.82 10.32 -14.59
C LEU A 451 33.75 11.29 -13.83
N SER A 452 34.99 11.38 -14.33
CA SER A 452 36.21 12.07 -13.82
C SER A 452 36.92 11.32 -12.68
N GLN A 453 37.99 10.55 -12.90
CA GLN A 453 39.37 10.86 -13.38
C GLN A 453 40.11 11.92 -12.52
N SER A 454 40.90 11.39 -11.59
CA SER A 454 42.30 11.72 -11.33
C SER A 454 42.78 13.15 -11.61
N VAL A 455 42.87 13.95 -10.55
CA VAL A 455 43.94 14.94 -10.39
C VAL A 455 44.40 14.87 -8.93
N GLY A 456 45.65 14.41 -8.72
CA GLY A 456 46.31 14.52 -7.43
C GLY A 456 46.67 15.98 -7.16
N VAL A 457 46.51 16.41 -5.91
CA VAL A 457 47.06 17.69 -5.45
C VAL A 457 47.95 17.42 -4.24
N VAL A 458 49.20 17.85 -4.41
CA VAL A 458 50.28 17.92 -3.43
C VAL A 458 49.98 19.05 -2.45
N CYS A 459 50.15 18.79 -1.16
CA CYS A 459 50.03 19.81 -0.11
C CYS A 459 51.19 20.81 -0.18
N GLY A 460 50.84 22.10 -0.09
CA GLY A 460 51.70 23.22 0.24
C GLY A 460 50.90 24.21 1.06
#